data_AF-A0A1B6GV35-F1
#
_entry.id   AF-A0A1B6GV35-F1
#
_cell.length_a   1.000
_cell.length_b   1.000
_cell.length_c   1.000
_cell.angle_alpha   90.00
_cell.angle_beta   90.00
_cell.angle_gamma   90.00
#
_symmetry.space_group_name_H-M   'P 1'
#
loop_
_entity.id
_entity.type
_entity.pdbx_description
1 polymer ?
#
loop_
_entity_poly.entity_id
_entity_poly.type
_entity_poly.pdbx_seq_one_letter_code
_entity_poly.pdbx_strand_id
1 'polypeptide(L)'
;MKTVFQLSCTHTVIIMVIFCLCNFQGNWCLRDVHLSVPTAVKIGGNITLNCTYTLENESIYSLKYYIGDKELYRFIPEANPQIFVFDHLEVESYLTKNEDHVLILSGVNVDATGLYKCEVSTEAPIFFT
;
A
#
# COMPACT_ATOMS: atom_id res chain seq x y z
N MET A 1 46.75 31.19 -25.14
CA MET A 1 45.70 31.71 -24.24
C MET A 1 44.27 31.54 -24.82
N LYS A 2 43.98 30.43 -25.52
CA LYS A 2 42.64 30.13 -26.10
C LYS A 2 42.10 28.76 -25.64
N THR A 3 42.97 27.86 -25.21
CA THR A 3 42.66 26.50 -24.74
C THR A 3 42.15 26.44 -23.30
N VAL A 4 42.51 27.41 -22.44
CA VAL A 4 42.06 27.46 -21.03
C VAL A 4 40.60 27.91 -20.89
N PHE A 5 40.12 28.82 -21.76
CA PHE A 5 38.76 29.35 -21.70
C PHE A 5 37.71 28.33 -22.22
N GLN A 6 38.08 27.53 -23.23
CA GLN A 6 37.26 26.47 -23.80
C GLN A 6 36.98 25.32 -22.82
N LEU A 7 37.98 24.91 -22.02
CA LEU A 7 37.80 23.89 -20.97
C LEU A 7 36.85 24.34 -19.84
N SER A 8 36.88 25.63 -19.47
CA SER A 8 35.99 26.16 -18.41
C SER A 8 34.51 26.10 -18.80
N CYS A 9 34.21 26.29 -20.09
CA CYS A 9 32.86 26.28 -20.63
C CYS A 9 32.30 24.86 -20.73
N THR A 10 33.11 23.89 -21.18
CA THR A 10 32.69 22.48 -21.27
C THR A 10 32.43 21.85 -19.91
N HIS A 11 33.25 22.16 -18.90
CA HIS A 11 33.03 21.70 -17.53
C HIS A 11 31.74 22.27 -16.92
N THR A 12 31.43 23.55 -17.18
CA THR A 12 30.21 24.19 -16.64
C THR A 12 28.95 23.59 -17.26
N VAL A 13 28.98 23.28 -18.56
CA VAL A 13 27.87 22.61 -19.27
C VAL A 13 27.70 21.16 -18.78
N ILE A 14 28.78 20.41 -18.58
CA ILE A 14 28.72 19.05 -18.03
C ILE A 14 28.13 19.06 -16.61
N ILE A 15 28.54 20.02 -15.76
CA ILE A 15 27.99 20.17 -14.41
C ILE A 15 26.49 20.51 -14.46
N MET A 16 26.05 21.38 -15.37
CA MET A 16 24.62 21.66 -15.56
C MET A 16 23.84 20.44 -16.03
N VAL A 17 24.39 19.62 -16.93
CA VAL A 17 23.74 18.39 -17.42
C VAL A 17 23.67 17.33 -16.33
N ILE A 18 24.74 17.12 -15.56
CA ILE A 18 24.75 16.19 -14.42
C ILE A 18 23.78 16.65 -13.35
N PHE A 19 23.76 17.94 -13.02
CA PHE A 19 22.79 18.49 -12.07
C PHE A 19 21.36 18.27 -12.58
N CYS A 20 21.08 18.55 -13.86
CA CYS A 20 19.75 18.31 -14.45
C CYS A 20 19.33 16.83 -14.43
N LEU A 21 20.28 15.90 -14.67
CA LEU A 21 20.04 14.45 -14.60
C LEU A 21 19.89 13.93 -13.16
N CYS A 22 20.62 14.49 -12.18
CA CYS A 22 20.48 14.15 -10.77
C CYS A 22 19.17 14.68 -10.15
N ASN A 23 18.64 15.80 -10.66
CA ASN A 23 17.33 16.33 -10.24
C ASN A 23 16.15 15.52 -10.80
N PHE A 24 16.39 14.52 -11.65
CA PHE A 24 15.39 13.59 -12.17
C PHE A 24 15.32 12.28 -11.37
N GLN A 25 15.72 12.29 -10.10
CA GLN A 25 15.39 11.20 -9.18
C GLN A 25 13.95 11.43 -8.70
N GLY A 26 12.99 10.85 -9.41
CA GLY A 26 11.62 10.78 -8.91
C GLY A 26 11.61 10.06 -7.57
N ASN A 27 11.00 10.65 -6.55
CA ASN A 27 10.90 10.03 -5.22
C ASN A 27 10.21 8.65 -5.33
N TRP A 28 10.93 7.62 -4.88
CA TRP A 28 10.47 6.24 -4.82
C TRP A 28 9.63 6.04 -3.55
N CYS A 29 8.33 6.34 -3.65
CA CYS A 29 7.34 6.18 -2.59
C CYS A 29 6.46 4.95 -2.83
N LEU A 30 5.62 4.57 -1.87
CA LEU A 30 4.54 3.58 -2.02
C LEU A 30 3.78 3.75 -3.35
N ARG A 31 3.73 2.68 -4.16
CA ARG A 31 3.06 2.67 -5.48
C ARG A 31 2.37 1.33 -5.74
N ASP A 32 1.56 1.32 -6.81
CA ASP A 32 0.91 0.13 -7.38
C ASP A 32 0.02 -0.63 -6.38
N VAL A 33 -0.71 0.11 -5.54
CA VAL A 33 -1.68 -0.48 -4.61
C VAL A 33 -2.88 -1.01 -5.39
N HIS A 34 -3.09 -2.32 -5.37
CA HIS A 34 -4.14 -2.98 -6.12
C HIS A 34 -4.82 -4.08 -5.30
N LEU A 35 -6.15 -4.06 -5.27
CA LEU A 35 -6.96 -5.06 -4.57
C LEU A 35 -7.52 -6.09 -5.56
N SER A 36 -7.18 -7.35 -5.34
CA SER A 36 -7.81 -8.49 -5.99
C SER A 36 -8.94 -9.06 -5.13
N VAL A 37 -10.15 -9.10 -5.69
CA VAL A 37 -11.38 -9.58 -5.05
C VAL A 37 -12.25 -10.30 -6.10
N PRO A 38 -12.90 -11.43 -5.78
CA PRO A 38 -13.79 -12.12 -6.71
C PRO A 38 -15.03 -11.28 -7.03
N THR A 39 -15.47 -11.31 -8.29
CA THR A 39 -16.66 -10.57 -8.75
C THR A 39 -17.97 -11.13 -8.17
N ALA A 40 -18.04 -12.44 -7.93
CA ALA A 40 -19.21 -13.10 -7.36
C ALA A 40 -18.83 -14.39 -6.62
N VAL A 41 -19.49 -14.64 -5.49
CA VAL A 41 -19.33 -15.85 -4.67
C VAL A 41 -20.72 -16.33 -4.24
N LYS A 42 -20.89 -17.64 -4.06
CA LYS A 42 -22.15 -18.22 -3.54
C LYS A 42 -22.23 -18.02 -2.02
N ILE A 43 -23.45 -17.97 -1.48
CA ILE A 43 -23.68 -17.97 -0.03
C ILE A 43 -23.00 -19.19 0.61
N GLY A 44 -22.35 -18.99 1.75
CA GLY A 44 -21.52 -20.00 2.43
C GLY A 44 -20.15 -20.22 1.78
N GLY A 45 -19.82 -19.50 0.70
CA GLY A 45 -18.51 -19.53 0.07
C GLY A 45 -17.50 -18.62 0.77
N ASN A 46 -16.33 -18.47 0.15
CA ASN A 46 -15.22 -17.69 0.70
C ASN A 46 -14.84 -16.53 -0.23
N ILE A 47 -14.63 -15.35 0.35
CA ILE A 47 -14.07 -14.18 -0.35
C ILE A 47 -12.62 -14.02 0.10
N THR A 48 -11.70 -14.01 -0.87
CA THR A 48 -10.27 -13.75 -0.62
C THR A 48 -9.95 -12.33 -1.08
N LEU A 49 -9.50 -11.50 -0.15
CA LEU A 49 -9.03 -10.14 -0.37
C LEU A 49 -7.49 -10.14 -0.34
N ASN A 50 -6.88 -9.82 -1.48
CA ASN A 50 -5.43 -9.74 -1.61
C ASN A 50 -5.03 -8.35 -2.14
N CYS A 51 -4.35 -7.57 -1.30
CA CYS A 51 -3.85 -6.25 -1.66
C CYS A 51 -2.36 -6.34 -2.00
N THR A 52 -2.01 -6.13 -3.27
CA THR A 52 -0.61 -6.04 -3.73
C THR A 52 -0.17 -4.59 -3.75
N TYR A 53 1.08 -4.32 -3.39
CA TYR A 53 1.66 -2.98 -3.36
C TYR A 53 3.19 -3.05 -3.41
N THR A 54 3.84 -1.97 -3.84
CA THR A 54 5.30 -1.87 -3.91
C THR A 54 5.82 -0.87 -2.89
N LEU A 55 6.63 -1.38 -1.95
CA LEU A 55 7.37 -0.61 -0.96
C LEU A 55 8.82 -0.55 -1.42
N GLU A 56 9.22 0.55 -2.06
CA GLU A 56 10.60 0.71 -2.54
C GLU A 56 11.57 0.94 -1.37
N ASN A 57 11.58 2.15 -0.81
CA ASN A 57 12.51 2.54 0.27
C ASN A 57 11.77 2.94 1.57
N GLU A 58 10.52 2.51 1.69
CA GLU A 58 9.61 2.82 2.81
C GLU A 58 9.17 1.53 3.50
N SER A 59 8.88 1.59 4.80
CA SER A 59 8.24 0.50 5.54
C SER A 59 6.74 0.76 5.63
N ILE A 60 5.94 -0.32 5.63
CA ILE A 60 4.50 -0.19 5.87
C ILE A 60 4.24 0.24 7.32
N TYR A 61 3.43 1.28 7.48
CA TYR A 61 2.84 1.69 8.76
C TYR A 61 1.54 0.93 9.03
N SER A 62 0.67 0.81 8.03
CA SER A 62 -0.57 0.02 8.17
C SER A 62 -1.11 -0.53 6.86
N LEU A 63 -1.72 -1.72 6.92
CA LEU A 63 -2.60 -2.28 5.89
C LEU A 63 -4.02 -2.37 6.46
N LYS A 64 -5.02 -1.89 5.72
CA LYS A 64 -6.43 -1.96 6.12
C LYS A 64 -7.31 -2.46 4.99
N TYR A 65 -8.31 -3.26 5.34
CA TYR A 65 -9.37 -3.68 4.43
C TYR A 65 -10.71 -3.10 4.87
N TYR A 66 -11.48 -2.63 3.88
CA TYR A 66 -12.78 -2.02 4.07
C TYR A 66 -13.84 -2.67 3.19
N ILE A 67 -15.09 -2.67 3.66
CA ILE A 67 -16.30 -2.84 2.86
C ILE A 67 -17.15 -1.56 2.98
N GLY A 68 -17.32 -0.84 1.87
CA GLY A 68 -17.81 0.54 1.93
C GLY A 68 -16.92 1.40 2.83
N ASP A 69 -17.50 1.97 3.88
CA ASP A 69 -16.81 2.79 4.88
C ASP A 69 -16.48 2.02 6.17
N LYS A 70 -16.80 0.72 6.22
CA LYS A 70 -16.59 -0.13 7.41
C LYS A 70 -15.26 -0.85 7.31
N GLU A 71 -14.41 -0.66 8.30
CA GLU A 71 -13.14 -1.38 8.40
C GLU A 71 -13.37 -2.82 8.85
N LEU A 72 -12.79 -3.80 8.18
CA LEU A 72 -12.91 -5.22 8.54
C LEU A 72 -11.64 -5.76 9.21
N TYR A 73 -10.49 -5.23 8.79
CA TYR A 73 -9.19 -5.72 9.19
C TYR A 73 -8.18 -4.60 9.14
N ARG A 74 -7.28 -4.59 10.13
CA ARG A 74 -6.13 -3.71 10.19
C ARG A 74 -4.91 -4.46 10.69
N PHE A 75 -3.82 -4.28 9.98
CA PHE A 75 -2.49 -4.70 10.38
C PHE A 75 -1.60 -3.47 10.59
N ILE A 76 -0.95 -3.39 11.75
CA ILE A 76 0.06 -2.38 12.10
C ILE A 76 1.27 -3.13 12.68
N PRO A 77 2.44 -3.18 12.00
CA PRO A 77 3.60 -3.95 12.46
C PRO A 77 4.09 -3.58 13.86
N GLU A 78 4.01 -2.30 14.21
CA GLU A 78 4.51 -1.75 15.47
C GLU A 78 3.50 -1.85 16.62
N ALA A 79 2.24 -2.20 16.34
CA ALA A 79 1.20 -2.29 17.36
C ALA A 79 1.27 -3.60 18.14
N ASN A 80 0.73 -3.59 19.36
CA ASN A 80 0.53 -4.79 20.16
C ASN A 80 -0.93 -4.84 20.67
N PRO A 81 -1.79 -5.73 20.13
CA PRO A 81 -1.49 -6.71 19.08
C PRO A 81 -1.30 -6.05 17.70
N GLN A 82 -0.61 -6.73 16.79
CA GLN A 82 -0.35 -6.22 15.42
C GLN A 82 -1.59 -6.25 14.53
N ILE A 83 -2.54 -7.14 14.82
CA ILE A 83 -3.72 -7.41 14.00
C ILE A 83 -4.98 -7.05 14.78
N PHE A 84 -5.87 -6.33 14.11
CA PHE A 84 -7.20 -5.96 14.59
C PHE A 84 -8.22 -6.42 13.57
N VAL A 85 -9.25 -7.15 14.04
CA VAL A 85 -10.37 -7.60 13.23
C VAL A 85 -11.63 -6.92 13.76
N PHE A 86 -12.43 -6.39 12.85
CA PHE A 86 -13.65 -5.66 13.16
C PHE A 86 -14.84 -6.41 12.56
N ASP A 87 -15.68 -6.92 13.45
CA ASP A 87 -16.81 -7.75 13.09
C ASP A 87 -17.99 -6.87 12.66
N HIS A 88 -18.11 -6.69 11.34
CA HIS A 88 -19.14 -5.87 10.72
C HIS A 88 -19.98 -6.65 9.70
N LEU A 89 -19.65 -7.93 9.50
CA LEU A 89 -20.29 -8.85 8.54
C LEU A 89 -20.59 -10.18 9.22
N GLU A 90 -21.73 -10.77 8.90
CA GLU A 90 -22.12 -12.12 9.30
C GLU A 90 -21.37 -13.15 8.45
N VAL A 91 -20.13 -13.45 8.87
CA VAL A 91 -19.28 -14.50 8.27
C VAL A 91 -18.92 -15.54 9.33
N GLU A 92 -18.67 -16.79 8.90
CA GLU A 92 -18.31 -17.87 9.83
C GLU A 92 -16.94 -17.62 10.50
N SER A 93 -15.98 -17.09 9.74
CA SER A 93 -14.66 -16.73 10.29
C SER A 93 -13.88 -15.77 9.39
N TYR A 94 -13.01 -14.99 10.03
CA TYR A 94 -11.97 -14.20 9.39
C TYR A 94 -10.64 -14.95 9.51
N LEU A 95 -10.04 -15.32 8.37
CA LEU A 95 -8.76 -16.03 8.33
C LEU A 95 -7.71 -15.13 7.66
N THR A 96 -6.48 -15.14 8.16
CA THR A 96 -5.34 -14.48 7.51
C THR A 96 -4.36 -15.53 7.01
N LYS A 97 -3.96 -15.44 5.74
CA LYS A 97 -2.98 -16.35 5.15
C LYS A 97 -1.62 -15.65 5.00
N ASN A 98 -0.59 -16.24 5.59
CA ASN A 98 0.83 -15.87 5.46
C ASN A 98 1.21 -14.46 5.98
N GLU A 99 2.47 -14.09 5.76
CA GLU A 99 3.05 -12.76 6.03
C GLU A 99 2.48 -11.66 5.10
N ASP A 100 1.83 -12.04 3.99
CA ASP A 100 1.27 -11.08 3.02
C ASP A 100 -0.07 -10.47 3.46
N HIS A 101 -0.57 -10.81 4.65
CA HIS A 101 -1.82 -10.28 5.23
C HIS A 101 -3.04 -10.40 4.29
N VAL A 102 -3.14 -11.53 3.59
CA VAL A 102 -4.31 -11.86 2.76
C VAL A 102 -5.49 -12.21 3.67
N LEU A 103 -6.61 -11.49 3.53
CA LEU A 103 -7.81 -11.70 4.33
C LEU A 103 -8.79 -12.63 3.60
N ILE A 104 -9.23 -13.68 4.29
CA ILE A 104 -10.25 -14.60 3.79
C ILE A 104 -11.48 -14.49 4.70
N LEU A 105 -12.60 -14.07 4.11
CA LEU A 105 -13.92 -14.11 4.73
C LEU A 105 -14.53 -15.48 4.39
N SER A 106 -14.69 -16.36 5.36
CA SER A 106 -15.24 -17.71 5.18
C SER A 106 -16.72 -17.76 5.52
N GLY A 107 -17.51 -18.52 4.76
CA GLY A 107 -18.93 -18.70 5.05
C GLY A 107 -19.74 -17.42 4.90
N VAL A 108 -19.56 -16.71 3.79
CA VAL A 108 -20.14 -15.37 3.58
C VAL A 108 -21.65 -15.41 3.30
N ASN A 109 -22.37 -14.39 3.75
CA ASN A 109 -23.79 -14.19 3.47
C ASN A 109 -24.00 -12.97 2.56
N VAL A 110 -25.26 -12.61 2.29
CA VAL A 110 -25.67 -11.52 1.37
C VAL A 110 -25.16 -10.16 1.84
N ASP A 111 -24.95 -9.97 3.13
CA ASP A 111 -24.44 -8.74 3.75
C ASP A 111 -22.97 -8.44 3.40
N ALA A 112 -22.20 -9.46 3.02
CA ALA A 112 -20.86 -9.32 2.45
C ALA A 112 -20.87 -8.75 1.01
N THR A 113 -22.02 -8.38 0.47
CA THR A 113 -22.13 -7.70 -0.83
C THR A 113 -21.78 -6.22 -0.68
N GLY A 114 -20.74 -5.77 -1.38
CA GLY A 114 -20.36 -4.36 -1.37
C GLY A 114 -19.10 -4.06 -2.16
N LEU A 115 -18.70 -2.79 -2.08
CA LEU A 115 -17.43 -2.32 -2.61
C LEU A 115 -16.33 -2.59 -1.59
N TYR A 116 -15.32 -3.35 -1.98
CA TYR A 116 -14.14 -3.59 -1.17
C TYR A 116 -13.03 -2.60 -1.52
N LYS A 117 -12.29 -2.14 -0.50
CA LYS A 117 -11.14 -1.26 -0.65
C LYS A 117 -10.01 -1.78 0.23
N CYS A 118 -8.77 -1.73 -0.26
CA CYS A 118 -7.59 -1.80 0.60
C CYS A 118 -6.92 -0.43 0.68
N GLU A 119 -6.31 -0.16 1.83
CA GLU A 119 -5.55 1.04 2.10
C GLU A 119 -4.21 0.64 2.70
N VAL A 120 -3.13 1.14 2.11
CA VAL A 120 -1.76 0.92 2.56
C VAL A 120 -1.17 2.29 2.89
N SER A 121 -0.53 2.40 4.04
CA SER A 121 0.11 3.63 4.50
C SER A 121 1.52 3.32 4.95
N THR A 122 2.48 4.17 4.59
CA THR A 122 3.90 4.09 5.01
C THR A 122 4.26 5.11 6.08
N GLU A 123 3.38 6.08 6.35
CA GLU A 123 3.59 7.15 7.32
C GLU A 123 2.53 7.12 8.42
N ALA A 124 2.96 7.36 9.66
CA ALA A 124 2.07 7.46 10.82
C ALA A 124 1.32 8.80 10.84
N PRO A 125 0.06 8.84 11.29
CA PRO A 125 -0.65 10.10 11.49
C PRO A 125 0.00 10.92 12.61
N ILE A 126 0.25 12.20 12.33
CA ILE A 126 0.81 13.14 13.31
C ILE A 126 -0.35 13.81 14.05
N PHE A 127 -0.53 13.49 15.33
CA PHE A 127 -1.54 14.16 16.17
C PHE A 127 -0.86 15.26 16.99
N PHE A 128 -1.22 16.52 16.74
CA PHE A 128 -0.88 17.63 17.63
C PHE A 128 -1.94 17.68 18.75
N THR A 129 -1.48 17.69 20.00
CA THR A 129 -2.34 17.83 21.20
C THR A 129 -2.25 19.25 21.74
#